data_AF-A0A0Q7ESG8-F1
#
_entry.id   AF-A0A0Q7ESG8-F1
#
_cell.length_a   1.000
_cell.length_b   1.000
_cell.length_c   1.000
_cell.angle_alpha   90.00
_cell.angle_beta   90.00
_cell.angle_gamma   90.00
#
_symmetry.space_group_name_H-M   'P 1'
#
loop_
_entity.id
_entity.type
_entity.pdbx_description
1 polymer ?
#
loop_
_entity_poly.entity_id
_entity_poly.type
_entity_poly.pdbx_seq_one_letter_code
_entity_poly.pdbx_strand_id
1 'polypeptide(L)'
;MWIGSLLMLVAAQAMADCPGKDDVWADQCFEAAGTSERLRKAHLKKVKFDKSGHAVITREPLELLAIDRQGIIKVPGIYFAGDFDYKDAEDGIGRFGEQRCGYFNVKTFQIVIPATYDQCQPFHAGQAVVCNDCTRYCTEPECQDSVLAGERILALDANNRELRPAWRRTVEDICKQQGVLEETRINRNSLYVRCKPDPADPFRKLQ
;
A
#
# COMPACT_ATOMS: atom_id res chain seq x y z
N MET A 1 -23.14 40.30 37.60
CA MET A 1 -23.92 39.30 36.81
C MET A 1 -24.05 39.83 35.40
N TRP A 2 -23.25 39.32 34.47
CA TRP A 2 -23.39 39.60 33.04
C TRP A 2 -23.49 38.24 32.33
N ILE A 3 -24.64 38.00 31.72
CA ILE A 3 -24.93 36.81 30.91
C ILE A 3 -24.61 37.23 29.46
N GLY A 4 -23.46 36.78 28.96
CA GLY A 4 -23.09 36.95 27.55
C GLY A 4 -23.35 35.64 26.82
N SER A 5 -24.47 35.57 26.09
CA SER A 5 -24.89 34.43 25.28
C SER A 5 -23.82 34.05 24.25
N LEU A 6 -23.36 32.80 24.32
CA LEU A 6 -22.55 32.18 23.28
C LEU A 6 -23.48 31.84 22.08
N LEU A 7 -23.38 32.59 20.99
CA LEU A 7 -23.92 32.14 19.70
C LEU A 7 -23.13 30.90 19.26
N MET A 8 -23.76 29.73 19.32
CA MET A 8 -23.24 28.56 18.61
C MET A 8 -23.45 28.78 17.10
N LEU A 9 -22.36 29.03 16.37
CA LEU A 9 -22.35 28.87 14.93
C LEU A 9 -22.52 27.39 14.62
N VAL A 10 -23.72 27.02 14.15
CA VAL A 10 -23.93 25.73 13.51
C VAL A 10 -23.31 25.83 12.12
N ALA A 11 -22.11 25.28 11.97
CA ALA A 11 -21.51 25.07 10.66
C ALA A 11 -22.38 24.07 9.89
N ALA A 12 -23.18 24.57 8.94
CA ALA A 12 -23.81 23.74 7.94
C ALA A 12 -22.68 23.11 7.09
N GLN A 13 -22.30 21.88 7.41
CA GLN A 13 -21.48 21.08 6.51
C GLN A 13 -22.27 20.97 5.21
N ALA A 14 -21.78 21.60 4.14
CA ALA A 14 -22.27 21.32 2.80
C ALA A 14 -22.30 19.79 2.67
N MET A 15 -23.47 19.23 2.43
CA MET A 15 -23.60 17.81 2.13
C MET A 15 -22.79 17.59 0.85
N ALA A 16 -21.53 17.19 0.99
CA ALA A 16 -20.81 16.75 -0.16
C ALA A 16 -21.59 15.60 -0.77
N ASP A 17 -21.74 15.64 -2.08
CA ASP A 17 -22.47 14.61 -2.80
C ASP A 17 -21.65 13.32 -2.75
N CYS A 18 -21.93 12.49 -1.75
CA CYS A 18 -21.29 11.19 -1.61
C CYS A 18 -21.77 10.30 -2.75
N PRO A 19 -20.90 9.95 -3.70
CA PRO A 19 -21.34 9.56 -5.03
C PRO A 19 -21.81 8.09 -5.09
N GLY A 20 -22.02 7.59 -6.31
CA GLY A 20 -22.51 6.25 -6.57
C GLY A 20 -21.40 5.28 -6.97
N LYS A 21 -21.81 4.13 -7.52
CA LYS A 21 -20.91 3.07 -8.01
C LYS A 21 -19.93 3.63 -9.06
N ASP A 22 -18.66 3.25 -8.96
CA ASP A 22 -17.53 3.61 -9.84
C ASP A 22 -16.99 5.06 -9.68
N ASP A 23 -17.54 5.83 -8.73
CA ASP A 23 -17.04 7.16 -8.38
C ASP A 23 -16.05 7.11 -7.18
N VAL A 24 -15.29 8.19 -7.03
CA VAL A 24 -14.36 8.38 -5.91
C VAL A 24 -15.10 8.99 -4.72
N TRP A 25 -15.12 8.27 -3.59
CA TRP A 25 -15.79 8.67 -2.36
C TRP A 25 -14.94 9.66 -1.57
N ALA A 26 -15.50 10.82 -1.23
CA ALA A 26 -14.82 11.80 -0.39
C ALA A 26 -14.84 11.41 1.10
N ASP A 27 -13.86 11.90 1.87
CA ASP A 27 -13.67 11.54 3.29
C ASP A 27 -14.91 11.81 4.16
N GLN A 28 -15.64 12.90 3.91
CA GLN A 28 -16.86 13.23 4.66
C GLN A 28 -17.99 12.19 4.55
N CYS A 29 -17.91 11.28 3.57
CA CYS A 29 -18.84 10.17 3.40
C CYS A 29 -18.61 9.05 4.41
N PHE A 30 -17.49 9.09 5.13
CA PHE A 30 -17.09 8.14 6.15
C PHE A 30 -17.31 8.73 7.55
N GLU A 31 -17.36 7.85 8.54
CA GLU A 31 -17.43 8.19 9.94
C GLU A 31 -16.68 7.17 10.79
N ALA A 32 -16.25 7.58 11.98
CA ALA A 32 -15.56 6.70 12.92
C ALA A 32 -16.45 5.51 13.34
N ALA A 33 -15.84 4.33 13.44
CA ALA A 33 -16.48 3.09 13.83
C ALA A 33 -15.54 2.23 14.69
N GLY A 34 -15.47 2.54 15.99
CA GLY A 34 -14.55 1.87 16.91
C GLY A 34 -13.10 2.21 16.58
N THR A 35 -12.29 1.20 16.27
CA THR A 35 -10.88 1.35 15.84
C THR A 35 -10.71 1.47 14.33
N SER A 36 -11.80 1.51 13.57
CA SER A 36 -11.81 1.65 12.11
C SER A 36 -12.74 2.80 11.72
N GLU A 37 -12.93 2.98 10.42
CA GLU A 37 -13.93 3.87 9.84
C GLU A 37 -15.00 3.04 9.14
N ARG A 38 -16.11 3.69 8.82
CA ARG A 38 -17.16 3.10 8.00
C ARG A 38 -17.76 4.09 7.03
N LEU A 39 -18.20 3.60 5.88
CA LEU A 39 -19.10 4.35 5.02
C LEU A 39 -20.42 4.59 5.79
N ARG A 40 -20.87 5.84 5.83
CA ARG A 40 -22.11 6.20 6.53
C ARG A 40 -23.27 5.35 6.02
N LYS A 41 -24.10 4.86 6.95
CA LYS A 41 -25.23 3.95 6.64
C LYS A 41 -26.16 4.48 5.55
N ALA A 42 -26.35 5.80 5.49
CA ALA A 42 -27.18 6.48 4.48
C ALA A 42 -26.74 6.20 3.03
N HIS A 43 -25.46 5.85 2.81
CA HIS A 43 -24.88 5.63 1.49
C HIS A 43 -24.72 4.16 1.12
N LEU A 44 -24.93 3.21 2.03
CA LEU A 44 -24.76 1.77 1.75
C LEU A 44 -25.64 1.24 0.61
N LYS A 45 -26.82 1.83 0.43
CA LYS A 45 -27.73 1.50 -0.69
C LYS A 45 -27.14 1.81 -2.08
N LYS A 46 -26.11 2.65 -2.15
CA LYS A 46 -25.41 3.02 -3.40
C LYS A 46 -24.27 2.04 -3.73
N VAL A 47 -23.89 1.16 -2.81
CA VAL A 47 -22.77 0.22 -2.96
C VAL A 47 -23.26 -1.14 -3.44
N LYS A 48 -22.58 -1.70 -4.44
CA LYS A 48 -22.84 -3.07 -4.93
C LYS A 48 -21.92 -4.07 -4.22
N PHE A 49 -22.46 -4.77 -3.24
CA PHE A 49 -21.76 -5.87 -2.56
C PHE A 49 -21.78 -7.14 -3.39
N ASP A 50 -20.68 -7.88 -3.37
CA ASP A 50 -20.56 -9.20 -3.97
C ASP A 50 -21.24 -10.29 -3.11
N LYS A 51 -21.09 -11.55 -3.54
CA LYS A 51 -21.66 -12.72 -2.83
C LYS A 51 -20.98 -12.97 -1.48
N SER A 52 -19.73 -12.56 -1.29
CA SER A 52 -19.01 -12.65 -0.02
C SER A 52 -19.48 -11.59 0.99
N GLY A 53 -20.24 -10.58 0.54
CA GLY A 53 -20.73 -9.48 1.37
C GLY A 53 -19.77 -8.31 1.44
N HIS A 54 -18.79 -8.24 0.54
CA HIS A 54 -17.83 -7.14 0.47
C HIS A 54 -18.01 -6.32 -0.80
N ALA A 55 -17.49 -5.10 -0.77
CA ALA A 55 -17.34 -4.26 -1.94
C ALA A 55 -15.98 -3.54 -1.87
N VAL A 56 -15.31 -3.44 -3.00
CA VAL A 56 -14.14 -2.55 -3.16
C VAL A 56 -14.65 -1.23 -3.73
N ILE A 57 -14.30 -0.14 -3.04
CA ILE A 57 -14.62 1.23 -3.44
C ILE A 57 -13.34 2.07 -3.42
N THR A 58 -13.37 3.21 -4.11
CA THR A 58 -12.23 4.13 -4.17
C THR A 58 -12.54 5.36 -3.33
N ARG A 59 -11.64 5.76 -2.43
CA ARG A 59 -11.70 6.98 -1.61
C ARG A 59 -10.72 8.03 -2.17
N GLU A 60 -11.02 9.31 -2.05
CA GLU A 60 -10.09 10.38 -2.45
C GLU A 60 -8.77 10.30 -1.66
N PRO A 61 -7.59 10.53 -2.26
CA PRO A 61 -7.34 10.91 -3.66
C PRO A 61 -6.98 9.71 -4.57
N LEU A 62 -7.70 8.59 -4.49
CA LEU A 62 -7.54 7.30 -5.22
C LEU A 62 -7.00 6.14 -4.38
N GLU A 63 -7.48 6.02 -3.15
CA GLU A 63 -7.24 4.86 -2.30
C GLU A 63 -8.30 3.78 -2.52
N LEU A 64 -7.92 2.55 -2.85
CA LEU A 64 -8.86 1.44 -2.88
C LEU A 64 -9.04 0.89 -1.46
N LEU A 65 -10.28 0.62 -1.07
CA LEU A 65 -10.60 0.02 0.23
C LEU A 65 -11.75 -0.99 0.09
N ALA A 66 -11.72 -2.03 0.92
CA ALA A 66 -12.79 -3.01 1.00
C ALA A 66 -13.68 -2.76 2.22
N ILE A 67 -14.99 -2.70 2.00
CA ILE A 67 -16.01 -2.57 3.05
C ILE A 67 -16.93 -3.77 3.12
N ASP A 68 -17.45 -4.06 4.33
CA ASP A 68 -18.52 -5.04 4.53
C ASP A 68 -19.92 -4.43 4.34
N ARG A 69 -20.99 -5.25 4.47
CA ARG A 69 -22.40 -4.82 4.36
C ARG A 69 -22.81 -3.78 5.39
N GLN A 70 -22.06 -3.62 6.48
CA GLN A 70 -22.28 -2.60 7.50
C GLN A 70 -21.52 -1.31 7.18
N GLY A 71 -20.73 -1.31 6.11
CA GLY A 71 -19.88 -0.21 5.66
C GLY A 71 -18.53 -0.17 6.33
N ILE A 72 -18.23 -1.10 7.24
CA ILE A 72 -16.96 -1.08 7.99
C ILE A 72 -15.82 -1.37 7.04
N ILE A 73 -14.78 -0.54 7.07
CA ILE A 73 -13.56 -0.78 6.32
C ILE A 73 -12.87 -2.03 6.89
N LYS A 74 -12.78 -3.07 6.06
CA LYS A 74 -12.10 -4.34 6.37
C LYS A 74 -10.65 -4.34 5.92
N VAL A 75 -10.36 -3.70 4.79
CA VAL A 75 -9.02 -3.58 4.23
C VAL A 75 -8.85 -2.15 3.68
N PRO A 76 -8.08 -1.27 4.34
CA PRO A 76 -7.73 0.06 3.81
C PRO A 76 -6.53 -0.03 2.85
N GLY A 77 -6.31 0.98 2.02
CA GLY A 77 -5.09 1.14 1.23
C GLY A 77 -4.71 -0.07 0.37
N ILE A 78 -5.66 -0.70 -0.31
CA ILE A 78 -5.40 -1.83 -1.21
C ILE A 78 -4.48 -1.37 -2.34
N TYR A 79 -3.37 -2.08 -2.50
CA TYR A 79 -2.45 -1.82 -3.59
C TYR A 79 -3.06 -2.32 -4.91
N PHE A 80 -2.92 -1.51 -5.96
CA PHE A 80 -3.38 -1.79 -7.32
C PHE A 80 -2.27 -1.41 -8.32
N ALA A 81 -1.06 -1.94 -8.09
CA ALA A 81 0.14 -1.59 -8.86
C ALA A 81 0.65 -2.80 -9.66
N GLY A 82 -0.06 -3.14 -10.75
CA GLY A 82 0.33 -4.17 -11.70
C GLY A 82 -0.24 -5.58 -11.43
N ASP A 83 0.30 -6.56 -12.15
CA ASP A 83 -0.32 -7.90 -12.29
C ASP A 83 -0.22 -8.80 -11.04
N PHE A 84 0.52 -8.37 -10.01
CA PHE A 84 0.73 -9.13 -8.77
C PHE A 84 -0.03 -8.59 -7.56
N ASP A 85 -0.80 -7.52 -7.73
CA ASP A 85 -1.62 -6.92 -6.68
C ASP A 85 -3.12 -7.23 -6.90
N TYR A 86 -4.00 -6.56 -6.15
CA TYR A 86 -5.43 -6.68 -6.40
C TYR A 86 -5.74 -6.39 -7.89
N LYS A 87 -6.64 -7.11 -8.56
CA LYS A 87 -7.44 -8.25 -8.09
C LYS A 87 -6.82 -9.61 -8.43
N ASP A 88 -5.67 -9.61 -9.09
CA ASP A 88 -5.06 -10.77 -9.76
C ASP A 88 -3.83 -11.32 -9.01
N ALA A 89 -3.64 -10.89 -7.76
CA ALA A 89 -2.55 -11.29 -6.87
C ALA A 89 -2.32 -12.81 -6.84
N GLU A 90 -1.05 -13.21 -6.86
CA GLU A 90 -0.64 -14.61 -6.78
C GLU A 90 -1.17 -15.25 -5.49
N ASP A 91 -1.68 -16.47 -5.61
CA ASP A 91 -2.37 -17.21 -4.55
C ASP A 91 -3.55 -16.47 -3.88
N GLY A 92 -4.00 -15.36 -4.47
CA GLY A 92 -5.04 -14.49 -3.93
C GLY A 92 -4.59 -13.70 -2.70
N ILE A 93 -3.28 -13.45 -2.52
CA ILE A 93 -2.74 -12.70 -1.39
C ILE A 93 -2.23 -11.33 -1.86
N GLY A 94 -3.05 -10.30 -1.66
CA GLY A 94 -2.75 -8.93 -2.07
C GLY A 94 -2.12 -8.10 -0.96
N ARG A 95 -1.44 -7.01 -1.33
CA ARG A 95 -0.89 -6.02 -0.39
C ARG A 95 -1.93 -4.97 -0.01
N PHE A 96 -1.84 -4.49 1.22
CA PHE A 96 -2.63 -3.35 1.69
C PHE A 96 -1.86 -2.49 2.68
N GLY A 97 -2.26 -1.23 2.81
CA GLY A 97 -1.77 -0.31 3.83
C GLY A 97 -1.45 1.09 3.32
N GLU A 98 -1.45 2.07 4.22
CA GLU A 98 -1.17 3.48 3.89
C GLU A 98 0.29 3.86 4.19
N GLN A 99 0.71 3.68 5.44
CA GLN A 99 2.07 4.03 5.91
C GLN A 99 2.95 2.80 6.10
N ARG A 100 2.31 1.72 6.54
CA ARG A 100 2.89 0.40 6.71
C ARG A 100 2.03 -0.54 5.91
N CYS A 101 2.62 -1.62 5.44
CA CYS A 101 1.93 -2.56 4.61
C CYS A 101 1.90 -3.96 5.20
N GLY A 102 0.87 -4.69 4.81
CA GLY A 102 0.58 -6.06 5.17
C GLY A 102 -0.10 -6.77 4.02
N TYR A 103 -0.71 -7.91 4.31
CA TYR A 103 -1.31 -8.76 3.30
C TYR A 103 -2.73 -9.21 3.67
N PHE A 104 -3.58 -9.34 2.66
CA PHE A 104 -4.96 -9.78 2.80
C PHE A 104 -5.33 -10.78 1.71
N ASN A 105 -6.33 -11.61 1.98
CA ASN A 105 -6.90 -12.50 0.99
C ASN A 105 -7.87 -11.72 0.09
N VAL A 106 -7.59 -11.63 -1.21
CA VAL A 106 -8.36 -10.81 -2.17
C VAL A 106 -9.78 -11.33 -2.43
N LYS A 107 -10.07 -12.59 -2.07
CA LYS A 107 -11.40 -13.20 -2.24
C LYS A 107 -12.29 -13.03 -1.01
N THR A 108 -11.69 -13.03 0.19
CA THR A 108 -12.45 -12.96 1.46
C THR A 108 -12.31 -11.61 2.18
N PHE A 109 -11.38 -10.76 1.75
CA PHE A 109 -10.99 -9.51 2.40
C PHE A 109 -10.57 -9.68 3.87
N GLN A 110 -10.06 -10.87 4.21
CA GLN A 110 -9.46 -11.15 5.52
C GLN A 110 -7.99 -10.74 5.51
N ILE A 111 -7.57 -9.97 6.51
CA ILE A 111 -6.16 -9.68 6.76
C ILE A 111 -5.47 -10.99 7.18
N VAL A 112 -4.46 -11.40 6.42
CA VAL A 112 -3.65 -12.60 6.70
C VAL A 112 -2.35 -12.25 7.41
N ILE A 113 -1.79 -11.08 7.10
CA ILE A 113 -0.61 -10.52 7.77
C ILE A 113 -0.92 -9.05 8.06
N PRO A 114 -0.93 -8.61 9.34
CA PRO A 114 -1.19 -7.23 9.70
C PRO A 114 -0.22 -6.24 9.03
N ALA A 115 -0.65 -5.00 8.86
CA ALA A 115 0.18 -3.94 8.28
C ALA A 115 1.25 -3.44 9.27
N THR A 116 2.32 -4.22 9.42
CA THR A 116 3.41 -3.98 10.38
C THR A 116 4.78 -3.83 9.74
N TYR A 117 4.87 -3.81 8.41
CA TYR A 117 6.12 -3.62 7.68
C TYR A 117 6.19 -2.25 7.03
N ASP A 118 7.36 -1.62 7.03
CA ASP A 118 7.54 -0.31 6.40
C ASP A 118 7.62 -0.43 4.87
N GLN A 119 8.15 -1.55 4.37
CA GLN A 119 8.16 -1.90 2.95
C GLN A 119 7.78 -3.37 2.75
N CYS A 120 7.04 -3.65 1.68
CA CYS A 120 6.67 -5.00 1.28
C CYS A 120 6.52 -5.12 -0.24
N GLN A 121 7.06 -6.20 -0.78
CA GLN A 121 6.89 -6.62 -2.17
C GLN A 121 5.65 -7.52 -2.30
N PRO A 122 5.01 -7.61 -3.48
CA PRO A 122 3.88 -8.51 -3.67
C PRO A 122 4.32 -9.97 -3.49
N PHE A 123 3.36 -10.86 -3.24
CA PHE A 123 3.65 -12.30 -3.25
C PHE A 123 4.05 -12.74 -4.65
N HIS A 124 5.16 -13.47 -4.74
CA HIS A 124 5.60 -14.11 -5.97
C HIS A 124 6.33 -15.41 -5.67
N ALA A 125 5.99 -16.47 -6.39
CA ALA A 125 6.45 -17.84 -6.16
C ALA A 125 6.25 -18.28 -4.69
N GLY A 126 5.06 -17.98 -4.13
CA GLY A 126 4.67 -18.38 -2.77
C GLY A 126 5.40 -17.66 -1.61
N GLN A 127 6.15 -16.59 -1.89
CA GLN A 127 6.82 -15.79 -0.86
C GLN A 127 6.69 -14.30 -1.11
N ALA A 128 6.88 -13.49 -0.07
CA ALA A 128 7.02 -12.05 -0.21
C ALA A 128 8.18 -11.51 0.61
N VAL A 129 8.83 -10.46 0.09
CA VAL A 129 9.96 -9.79 0.74
C VAL A 129 9.47 -8.55 1.47
N VAL A 130 9.80 -8.44 2.75
CA VAL A 130 9.41 -7.31 3.61
C VAL A 130 10.57 -6.81 4.45
N CYS A 131 10.47 -5.59 4.95
CA CYS A 131 11.41 -5.06 5.93
C CYS A 131 10.84 -3.89 6.73
N ASN A 132 11.48 -3.64 7.87
CA ASN A 132 11.37 -2.40 8.64
C ASN A 132 12.68 -1.63 8.52
N ASP A 133 12.60 -0.30 8.64
CA ASP A 133 13.75 0.61 8.58
C ASP A 133 14.61 0.41 7.32
N CYS A 134 13.96 0.21 6.18
CA CYS A 134 14.60 -0.06 4.90
C CYS A 134 14.14 0.90 3.81
N THR A 135 14.95 1.00 2.77
CA THR A 135 14.68 1.84 1.59
C THR A 135 14.41 0.97 0.38
N ARG A 136 13.37 1.32 -0.38
CA ARG A 136 13.13 0.75 -1.71
C ARG A 136 13.98 1.49 -2.74
N TYR A 137 14.89 0.78 -3.38
CA TYR A 137 15.71 1.27 -4.47
C TYR A 137 15.16 0.78 -5.81
N CYS A 138 14.78 1.72 -6.67
CA CYS A 138 14.47 1.50 -8.07
C CYS A 138 15.78 1.28 -8.84
N THR A 139 15.84 0.22 -9.61
CA THR A 139 17.01 -0.16 -10.42
C THR A 139 16.96 0.44 -11.83
N GLU A 140 15.84 1.09 -12.17
CA GLU A 140 15.61 1.84 -13.40
C GLU A 140 14.77 3.11 -13.13
N PRO A 141 14.83 4.13 -14.00
CA PRO A 141 14.17 5.43 -13.77
C PRO A 141 12.65 5.34 -13.54
N GLU A 142 11.98 4.45 -14.26
CA GLU A 142 10.54 4.23 -14.21
C GLU A 142 10.12 3.35 -13.01
N CYS A 143 11.08 2.77 -12.30
CA CYS A 143 10.89 1.96 -11.10
C CYS A 143 9.93 0.77 -11.27
N GLN A 144 9.94 0.14 -12.44
CA GLN A 144 9.20 -1.11 -12.67
C GLN A 144 9.90 -2.25 -11.92
N ASP A 145 11.23 -2.25 -11.90
CA ASP A 145 12.06 -3.07 -11.02
C ASP A 145 12.58 -2.31 -9.78
N SER A 146 12.64 -3.02 -8.65
CA SER A 146 13.10 -2.47 -7.38
C SER A 146 13.56 -3.52 -6.38
N VAL A 147 14.46 -3.12 -5.49
CA VAL A 147 15.02 -3.94 -4.44
C VAL A 147 14.98 -3.21 -3.10
N LEU A 148 14.81 -3.95 -2.02
CA LEU A 148 14.86 -3.38 -0.67
C LEU A 148 16.28 -3.46 -0.12
N ALA A 149 16.75 -2.39 0.52
CA ALA A 149 18.02 -2.33 1.24
C ALA A 149 17.80 -1.86 2.68
N GLY A 150 18.43 -2.55 3.62
CA GLY A 150 18.29 -2.34 5.05
C GLY A 150 18.97 -3.45 5.86
N GLU A 151 18.91 -3.30 7.18
CA GLU A 151 19.59 -4.18 8.15
C GLU A 151 18.93 -5.54 8.31
N ARG A 152 17.59 -5.58 8.19
CA ARG A 152 16.80 -6.78 8.44
C ARG A 152 15.71 -6.91 7.40
N ILE A 153 15.98 -7.71 6.38
CA ILE A 153 15.03 -8.07 5.31
C ILE A 153 14.57 -9.50 5.54
N LEU A 154 13.27 -9.74 5.41
CA LEU A 154 12.61 -11.02 5.62
C LEU A 154 11.98 -11.53 4.33
N ALA A 155 11.94 -12.86 4.18
CA ALA A 155 11.12 -13.54 3.19
C ALA A 155 10.07 -14.35 3.96
N LEU A 156 8.80 -14.09 3.68
CA LEU A 156 7.67 -14.66 4.41
C LEU A 156 6.80 -15.50 3.47
N ASP A 157 6.19 -16.56 4.00
CA ASP A 157 5.02 -17.17 3.36
C ASP A 157 3.71 -16.48 3.77
N ALA A 158 2.60 -16.87 3.17
CA ALA A 158 1.27 -16.30 3.42
C ALA A 158 0.76 -16.52 4.87
N ASN A 159 1.41 -17.39 5.65
CA ASN A 159 1.11 -17.63 7.06
C ASN A 159 2.02 -16.82 8.00
N ASN A 160 2.73 -15.81 7.46
CA ASN A 160 3.67 -14.98 8.19
C ASN A 160 4.88 -15.74 8.76
N ARG A 161 5.26 -16.89 8.16
CA ARG A 161 6.45 -17.63 8.61
C ARG A 161 7.68 -17.15 7.83
N GLU A 162 8.75 -16.87 8.56
CA GLU A 162 10.06 -16.61 7.96
C GLU A 162 10.57 -17.88 7.26
N LEU A 163 10.78 -17.78 5.95
CA LEU A 163 11.23 -18.90 5.11
C LEU A 163 12.74 -19.13 5.18
N ARG A 164 13.48 -18.11 5.62
CA ARG A 164 14.94 -18.14 5.78
C ARG A 164 15.38 -17.10 6.82
N PRO A 165 16.60 -17.23 7.37
CA PRO A 165 17.17 -16.20 8.22
C PRO A 165 17.14 -14.83 7.55
N ALA A 166 16.84 -13.80 8.35
CA ALA A 166 16.88 -12.42 7.88
C ALA A 166 18.25 -12.08 7.29
N TRP A 167 18.26 -11.27 6.23
CA TRP A 167 19.51 -10.83 5.60
C TRP A 167 19.57 -9.30 5.55
N ARG A 168 20.81 -8.82 5.45
CA ARG A 168 21.13 -7.42 5.19
C ARG A 168 21.36 -7.23 3.70
N ARG A 169 21.00 -6.06 3.19
CA ARG A 169 21.43 -5.60 1.86
C ARG A 169 21.70 -4.11 1.93
N THR A 170 22.88 -3.68 1.51
CA THR A 170 23.22 -2.26 1.38
C THR A 170 23.00 -1.77 -0.05
N VAL A 171 23.11 -0.46 -0.28
CA VAL A 171 23.06 0.10 -1.64
C VAL A 171 24.27 -0.34 -2.47
N GLU A 172 25.42 -0.56 -1.85
CA GLU A 172 26.61 -1.11 -2.50
C GLU A 172 26.40 -2.56 -2.96
N ASP A 173 25.67 -3.37 -2.19
CA ASP A 173 25.30 -4.73 -2.60
C ASP A 173 24.41 -4.72 -3.84
N ILE A 174 23.49 -3.75 -3.95
CA ILE A 174 22.67 -3.54 -5.15
C ILE A 174 23.59 -3.26 -6.35
N CYS A 175 24.57 -2.38 -6.16
CA CYS A 175 25.57 -2.05 -7.17
C CYS A 175 26.72 -3.06 -7.28
N LYS A 176 26.57 -4.28 -6.73
CA LYS A 176 27.57 -5.36 -6.80
C LYS A 176 28.98 -4.89 -6.45
N GLN A 177 29.11 -3.99 -5.47
CA GLN A 177 30.38 -3.40 -5.03
C GLN A 177 31.11 -2.55 -6.09
N GLN A 178 30.50 -2.27 -7.24
CA GLN A 178 31.03 -1.34 -8.26
C GLN A 178 30.90 0.11 -7.80
N GLY A 179 30.02 0.36 -6.83
CA GLY A 179 29.74 1.65 -6.23
C GLY A 179 28.57 2.38 -6.89
N VAL A 180 28.07 3.39 -6.18
CA VAL A 180 26.96 4.23 -6.62
C VAL A 180 27.52 5.36 -7.51
N LEU A 181 26.92 5.54 -8.68
CA LEU A 181 27.16 6.68 -9.56
C LEU A 181 26.22 7.83 -9.21
N GLU A 182 24.94 7.52 -8.98
CA GLU A 182 23.89 8.48 -8.66
C GLU A 182 22.84 7.84 -7.75
N GLU A 183 22.31 8.62 -6.82
CA GLU A 183 21.14 8.28 -6.03
C GLU A 183 20.17 9.45 -6.04
N THR A 184 18.96 9.23 -6.55
CA THR A 184 17.99 10.31 -6.77
C THR A 184 16.64 9.93 -6.17
N ARG A 185 16.05 10.80 -5.37
CA ARG A 185 14.74 10.55 -4.76
C ARG A 185 13.63 10.65 -5.80
N ILE A 186 12.91 9.55 -6.03
CA ILE A 186 11.74 9.54 -6.93
C ILE A 186 10.49 9.97 -6.17
N ASN A 187 10.30 9.48 -4.94
CA ASN A 187 9.17 9.83 -4.11
C ASN A 187 9.52 9.68 -2.61
N ARG A 188 8.53 9.84 -1.73
CA ARG A 188 8.73 9.76 -0.27
C ARG A 188 9.39 8.44 0.17
N ASN A 189 9.06 7.33 -0.49
CA ASN A 189 9.36 5.97 -0.05
C ASN A 189 10.34 5.24 -0.99
N SER A 190 10.84 5.86 -2.05
CA SER A 190 11.72 5.21 -3.02
C SER A 190 12.82 6.13 -3.56
N LEU A 191 13.99 5.55 -3.76
CA LEU A 191 15.16 6.18 -4.39
C LEU A 191 15.49 5.44 -5.68
N TYR A 192 15.87 6.13 -6.74
CA TYR A 192 16.53 5.56 -7.90
C TYR A 192 18.02 5.45 -7.61
N VAL A 193 18.63 4.30 -7.93
CA VAL A 193 20.08 4.12 -7.86
C VAL A 193 20.63 3.81 -9.25
N ARG A 194 21.65 4.57 -9.66
CA ARG A 194 22.47 4.26 -10.82
C ARG A 194 23.83 3.79 -10.34
N CYS A 195 24.22 2.58 -10.74
CA CYS A 195 25.50 2.00 -10.37
C CYS A 195 26.60 2.44 -11.33
N LYS A 196 27.86 2.48 -10.84
CA LYS A 196 29.02 2.71 -11.72
C LYS A 196 29.12 1.57 -12.75
N PRO A 197 29.44 1.86 -14.02
CA PRO A 197 29.57 0.82 -15.02
C PRO A 197 30.66 -0.19 -14.66
N ASP A 198 30.41 -1.46 -14.96
CA ASP A 198 31.45 -2.49 -14.85
C ASP A 198 32.57 -2.20 -15.86
N PRO A 199 33.82 -1.97 -15.41
CA PRO A 199 34.93 -1.75 -16.33
C PRO A 199 35.22 -2.96 -17.24
N ALA A 200 34.79 -4.16 -16.85
CA ALA A 200 34.92 -5.39 -17.62
C ALA A 200 33.70 -5.68 -18.53
N ASP A 201 32.68 -4.80 -18.58
CA ASP A 201 31.51 -4.99 -19.45
C ASP A 201 31.93 -5.00 -20.93
N PRO A 202 31.76 -6.11 -21.66
CA PRO A 202 32.13 -6.20 -23.07
C PRO A 202 31.30 -5.28 -23.98
N PHE A 203 30.16 -4.77 -23.52
CA PHE A 203 29.26 -3.90 -24.28
C PHE A 203 29.55 -2.40 -24.08
N ARG A 204 30.51 -2.03 -23.23
CA ARG A 204 30.84 -0.64 -22.89
C ARG A 204 31.28 0.24 -24.08
N LYS A 205 31.71 -0.35 -25.20
CA LYS A 205 32.18 0.39 -26.39
C LYS A 205 31.08 0.74 -27.39
N LEU A 206 29.82 0.40 -27.11
CA LEU A 206 28.69 0.54 -28.04
C LEU A 206 27.66 1.61 -27.61
N GLN A 207 27.91 2.32 -26.51
CA GLN A 207 27.09 3.42 -25.98
C GLN A 207 27.88 4.73 -26.02
#